data_AF-A0A3E0Q9A9-F1
#
_entry.id   AF-A0A3E0Q9A9-F1
#
_cell.length_a   1.000
_cell.length_b   1.000
_cell.length_c   1.000
_cell.angle_alpha   90.00
_cell.angle_beta   90.00
_cell.angle_gamma   90.00
#
_symmetry.space_group_name_H-M   'P 1'
#
loop_
_entity.id
_entity.type
_entity.pdbx_description
1 polymer ?
#
loop_
_entity_poly.entity_id
_entity_poly.type
_entity_poly.pdbx_seq_one_letter_code
_entity_poly.pdbx_strand_id
1 'polypeptide(L)'
;MEEPSMSHEPTFQEIVSTLKQERDELALKMHLAGAEAKQEWEGLRGKLDSLLASYDPARTAATESAGKVGDAMKSVANEIKEGFQRIRQAL
;
A
#
# COMPACT_ATOMS: atom_id res chain seq x y z
N MET A 1 17.92 10.71 -32.29
CA MET A 1 17.91 9.82 -31.12
C MET A 1 16.95 10.46 -30.13
N GLU A 2 15.72 9.97 -30.10
CA GLU A 2 14.74 10.37 -29.08
C GLU A 2 14.98 9.49 -27.86
N GLU A 3 15.35 10.11 -26.74
CA GLU A 3 15.43 9.47 -25.43
C GLU A 3 14.01 9.05 -25.02
N PRO A 4 13.71 7.75 -24.79
CA PRO A 4 12.42 7.38 -24.25
C PRO A 4 12.38 7.74 -22.77
N SER A 5 11.53 8.71 -22.42
CA SER A 5 11.08 8.97 -21.05
C SER A 5 10.38 7.71 -20.52
N MET A 6 11.15 6.78 -19.94
CA MET A 6 10.59 5.65 -19.21
C MET A 6 10.13 6.16 -17.85
N SER A 7 8.82 6.38 -17.73
CA SER A 7 8.14 6.40 -16.44
C SER A 7 8.34 5.00 -15.85
N HIS A 8 9.21 4.85 -14.85
CA HIS A 8 9.34 3.58 -14.13
C HIS A 8 8.07 3.39 -13.30
N GLU A 9 7.24 2.42 -13.67
CA GLU A 9 6.13 2.00 -12.82
C GLU A 9 6.73 1.39 -11.54
N PRO A 10 6.32 1.84 -10.34
CA PRO A 10 6.84 1.30 -9.11
C PRO A 10 6.54 -0.20 -9.02
N THR A 11 7.57 -0.96 -8.65
CA THR A 11 7.46 -2.40 -8.38
C THR A 11 6.50 -2.64 -7.21
N PHE A 12 5.94 -3.85 -7.12
CA PHE A 12 5.05 -4.16 -6.01
C PHE A 12 5.76 -4.06 -4.64
N GLN A 13 7.06 -4.35 -4.59
CA GLN A 13 7.87 -4.20 -3.39
C GLN A 13 7.96 -2.74 -2.92
N GLU A 14 8.16 -1.79 -3.84
CA GLU A 14 8.21 -0.36 -3.52
C GLU A 14 6.87 0.16 -3.02
N ILE A 15 5.77 -0.32 -3.60
CA ILE A 15 4.40 0.00 -3.15
C ILE A 15 4.22 -0.49 -1.71
N VAL A 16 4.53 -1.76 -1.43
CA VAL A 16 4.43 -2.35 -0.09
C VAL A 16 5.30 -1.60 0.93
N SER A 17 6.53 -1.24 0.56
CA SER A 17 7.43 -0.47 1.43
C SER A 17 6.84 0.89 1.79
N THR A 18 6.26 1.57 0.80
CA THR A 18 5.58 2.86 1.01
C THR A 18 4.40 2.71 1.96
N LEU A 19 3.53 1.71 1.76
CA LEU A 19 2.38 1.47 2.65
C LEU A 19 2.78 1.19 4.09
N LYS A 20 3.87 0.44 4.32
CA LYS A 20 4.40 0.20 5.67
C LYS A 20 4.85 1.50 6.34
N GLN A 21 5.59 2.34 5.59
CA GLN A 21 6.02 3.64 6.10
C GLN A 21 4.82 4.53 6.45
N GLU A 22 3.82 4.62 5.56
CA GLU A 22 2.63 5.43 5.82
C GLU A 22 1.85 4.93 7.04
N ARG A 23 1.70 3.61 7.21
CA ARG A 23 1.11 3.01 8.40
C ARG A 23 1.83 3.45 9.67
N ASP A 24 3.17 3.38 9.66
CA ASP A 24 3.99 3.70 10.82
C ASP A 24 3.90 5.19 11.17
N GLU A 25 3.94 6.08 10.17
CA GLU A 25 3.73 7.52 10.34
C GLU A 25 2.34 7.85 10.90
N LEU A 26 1.29 7.18 10.39
CA LEU A 26 -0.07 7.35 10.87
C LEU A 26 -0.22 6.84 12.31
N ALA A 27 0.38 5.70 12.64
CA ALA A 27 0.36 5.13 13.99
C ALA A 27 0.86 6.13 15.04
N LEU A 28 1.91 6.90 14.73
CA LEU A 28 2.44 7.93 15.61
C LEU A 28 1.45 9.06 15.90
N LYS A 29 0.50 9.32 15.01
CA LYS A 29 -0.49 10.41 15.14
C LYS A 29 -1.86 9.91 15.59
N MET A 30 -2.12 8.61 15.55
CA MET A 30 -3.44 8.04 15.84
C MET A 30 -3.96 8.37 17.23
N HIS A 31 -3.11 8.61 18.21
CA HIS A 31 -3.56 9.00 19.54
C HIS A 31 -4.36 10.32 19.55
N LEU A 32 -4.10 11.23 18.59
CA LEU A 32 -4.80 12.50 18.42
C LEU A 32 -6.12 12.38 17.65
N ALA A 33 -6.33 11.25 16.97
CA ALA A 33 -7.45 11.07 16.05
C ALA A 33 -8.79 10.82 16.77
N GLY A 34 -9.88 11.21 16.11
CA GLY A 34 -11.24 10.84 16.51
C GLY A 34 -11.53 9.33 16.38
N ALA A 35 -12.64 8.87 16.95
CA ALA A 35 -13.00 7.45 16.96
C ALA A 35 -13.19 6.88 15.54
N GLU A 36 -13.80 7.64 14.64
CA GLU A 36 -14.05 7.22 13.24
C GLU A 36 -12.73 7.00 12.49
N ALA A 37 -11.80 7.96 12.58
CA ALA A 37 -10.47 7.85 11.96
C ALA A 37 -9.66 6.67 12.53
N LYS A 38 -9.75 6.41 13.85
CA LYS A 38 -9.14 5.23 14.48
C LYS A 38 -9.72 3.92 13.96
N GLN A 39 -11.04 3.84 13.79
CA GLN A 39 -11.71 2.66 13.27
C GLN A 39 -11.34 2.39 11.81
N GLU A 40 -11.32 3.43 10.96
CA GLU A 40 -10.87 3.30 9.57
C GLU A 40 -9.40 2.85 9.52
N TRP A 41 -8.54 3.44 10.35
CA TRP A 41 -7.12 3.09 10.42
C TRP A 41 -6.89 1.62 10.77
N GLU A 42 -7.56 1.08 11.78
CA GLU A 42 -7.44 -0.34 12.16
C GLU A 42 -7.92 -1.26 11.03
N GLY A 43 -8.99 -0.89 10.33
CA GLY A 43 -9.48 -1.64 9.17
C GLY A 43 -8.46 -1.70 8.03
N LEU A 44 -7.85 -0.56 7.68
CA LEU A 44 -6.82 -0.48 6.63
C LEU A 44 -5.52 -1.18 7.04
N ARG A 45 -5.14 -1.09 8.31
CA ARG A 45 -4.01 -1.83 8.87
C ARG A 45 -4.22 -3.33 8.73
N GLY A 46 -5.41 -3.84 9.06
CA GLY A 46 -5.74 -5.26 8.88
C GLY A 46 -5.72 -5.71 7.41
N LYS A 47 -6.17 -4.85 6.48
CA LYS A 47 -6.03 -5.08 5.03
C LYS A 47 -4.55 -5.16 4.62
N LEU A 48 -3.72 -4.24 5.11
CA LEU A 48 -2.27 -4.24 4.83
C LEU A 48 -1.61 -5.52 5.38
N ASP A 49 -1.92 -5.92 6.60
CA ASP A 49 -1.37 -7.15 7.19
C ASP A 49 -1.77 -8.40 6.37
N SER A 50 -3.01 -8.46 5.88
CA SER A 50 -3.48 -9.53 4.99
C SER A 50 -2.78 -9.53 3.63
N LEU A 51 -2.55 -8.35 3.05
CA LEU A 51 -1.79 -8.19 1.80
C LEU A 51 -0.35 -8.67 1.98
N LEU A 52 0.29 -8.31 3.09
CA LEU A 52 1.66 -8.73 3.43
C LEU A 52 1.76 -10.23 3.66
N ALA A 53 0.77 -10.84 4.34
CA ALA A 53 0.74 -12.29 4.54
C ALA A 53 0.60 -13.07 3.22
N SER A 54 -0.05 -12.45 2.23
CA SER A 54 -0.22 -13.02 0.88
C SER A 54 0.96 -12.72 -0.05
N TYR A 55 1.86 -11.83 0.36
CA TYR A 55 3.01 -11.38 -0.42
C TYR A 55 4.27 -12.17 -0.07
N ASP A 56 4.81 -12.87 -1.06
CA ASP A 56 6.14 -13.46 -1.02
C ASP A 56 7.01 -12.76 -2.07
N PRO A 57 8.04 -11.98 -1.69
CA PRO A 57 8.90 -11.26 -2.63
C PRO A 57 9.55 -12.17 -3.68
N ALA A 58 9.95 -13.38 -3.30
CA ALA A 58 10.60 -14.32 -4.21
C ALA A 58 9.61 -14.85 -5.26
N ARG A 59 8.36 -15.07 -4.87
CA ARG A 59 7.29 -15.50 -5.76
C ARG A 59 6.80 -14.35 -6.65
N THR A 60 6.58 -13.18 -6.07
CA THR A 60 6.07 -12.02 -6.79
C THR A 60 7.05 -11.56 -7.86
N ALA A 61 8.36 -11.47 -7.57
CA ALA A 61 9.37 -11.15 -8.57
C ALA A 61 9.40 -12.16 -9.74
N ALA A 62 9.12 -13.43 -9.47
CA ALA A 62 9.01 -14.46 -10.50
C ALA A 62 7.69 -14.37 -11.32
N THR A 63 6.63 -13.80 -10.74
CA THR A 63 5.27 -13.73 -11.33
C THR A 63 4.84 -12.33 -11.81
N GLU A 64 5.63 -11.27 -11.63
CA GLU A 64 5.31 -9.94 -12.20
C GLU A 64 5.20 -9.98 -13.73
N SER A 65 5.74 -11.02 -14.38
CA SER A 65 5.54 -11.35 -15.80
C SER A 65 4.22 -12.11 -16.11
N ALA A 66 3.44 -12.51 -15.09
CA ALA A 66 2.23 -13.34 -15.17
C ALA A 66 0.94 -12.60 -14.71
N GLY A 67 0.84 -11.28 -14.92
CA GLY A 67 -0.40 -10.49 -15.06
C GLY A 67 -1.44 -10.51 -13.92
N LYS A 68 -2.28 -11.55 -13.83
CA LYS A 68 -3.57 -11.49 -13.11
C LYS A 68 -3.47 -11.42 -11.57
N VAL A 69 -2.48 -12.08 -10.98
CA VAL A 69 -2.28 -12.06 -9.52
C VAL A 69 -1.68 -10.72 -9.09
N GLY A 70 -0.84 -10.12 -9.92
CA GLY A 70 -0.26 -8.80 -9.67
C GLY A 70 -1.30 -7.68 -9.65
N ASP A 71 -2.24 -7.68 -10.60
CA ASP A 71 -3.25 -6.62 -10.71
C ASP A 71 -4.21 -6.59 -9.50
N ALA A 72 -4.64 -7.75 -9.01
CA ALA A 72 -5.49 -7.83 -7.82
C ALA A 72 -4.76 -7.32 -6.56
N MET A 73 -3.49 -7.69 -6.38
CA MET A 73 -2.69 -7.20 -5.26
C MET A 73 -2.42 -5.70 -5.36
N LYS A 74 -2.13 -5.18 -6.56
CA LYS A 74 -1.99 -3.73 -6.82
C LYS A 74 -3.28 -2.97 -6.52
N SER A 75 -4.44 -3.53 -6.88
CA SER A 75 -5.74 -2.93 -6.55
C SER A 75 -5.94 -2.78 -5.04
N VAL A 76 -5.69 -3.85 -4.27
CA VAL A 76 -5.78 -3.80 -2.79
C VAL A 76 -4.78 -2.80 -2.21
N ALA A 77 -3.56 -2.76 -2.73
CA ALA A 77 -2.55 -1.79 -2.30
C ALA A 77 -3.00 -0.33 -2.54
N ASN A 78 -3.63 -0.06 -3.69
CA ASN A 78 -4.17 1.26 -4.00
C ASN A 78 -5.32 1.65 -3.06
N GLU A 79 -6.24 0.73 -2.75
CA GLU A 79 -7.31 0.99 -1.77
C GLU A 79 -6.74 1.38 -0.39
N ILE A 80 -5.69 0.68 0.06
CA ILE A 80 -5.04 0.97 1.35
C ILE A 80 -4.40 2.36 1.30
N LYS A 81 -3.68 2.67 0.22
CA LYS A 81 -3.02 3.97 0.03
C LYS A 81 -4.03 5.12 0.09
N GLU A 82 -5.13 5.02 -0.66
CA GLU A 82 -6.18 6.03 -0.66
C GLU A 82 -6.81 6.20 0.73
N GLY A 83 -7.00 5.11 1.46
CA GLY A 83 -7.49 5.15 2.84
C GLY A 83 -6.53 5.85 3.80
N PHE A 84 -5.23 5.54 3.73
CA PHE A 84 -4.22 6.24 4.52
C PHE A 84 -4.14 7.73 4.17
N GLN A 85 -4.32 8.10 2.90
CA GLN A 85 -4.39 9.51 2.49
C GLN A 85 -5.61 10.22 3.09
N ARG A 86 -6.79 9.60 3.10
CA ARG A 86 -7.99 10.17 3.75
C ARG A 86 -7.79 10.37 5.24
N ILE A 87 -7.25 9.37 5.94
CA ILE A 87 -6.94 9.50 7.37
C ILE A 87 -5.95 10.64 7.60
N ARG A 88 -4.89 10.72 6.79
CA ARG A 88 -3.89 11.79 6.91
C ARG A 88 -4.51 13.18 6.74
N GLN A 89 -5.55 13.34 5.91
CA GLN A 89 -6.27 14.59 5.73
C GLN A 89 -7.25 14.90 6.87
N ALA A 90 -7.66 13.88 7.64
CA ALA A 90 -8.59 14.01 8.76
C ALA A 90 -7.88 14.19 10.13
N LEU A 91 -6.55 14.08 10.17
CA LEU A 91 -5.69 14.36 11.33
C LEU A 91 -5.29 15.83 11.41
#